data_AF-A0A351PGJ4-F1
#
_entry.id   AF-A0A351PGJ4-F1
#
_cell.length_a   1.000
_cell.length_b   1.000
_cell.length_c   1.000
_cell.angle_alpha   90.00
_cell.angle_beta   90.00
_cell.angle_gamma   90.00
#
_symmetry.space_group_name_H-M   'P 1'
#
loop_
_entity.id
_entity.type
_entity.pdbx_description
1 polymer ?
#
loop_
_entity_poly.entity_id
_entity_poly.type
_entity_poly.pdbx_seq_one_letter_code
_entity_poly.pdbx_strand_id
1 'polypeptide(L)'
;MEQIMYGYYYHSISDLYILGIILIIFGVANLLGHGRTPGTYKSYYYVLRYRRRNGLIRLISGILLIIICALSKSIGKTTFTVMLLLLTAAIIVFTIINEKSIK
;
A
#
# COMPACT_ATOMS: atom_id res chain seq x y z
N MET A 1 -12.75 -12.38 28.74
CA MET A 1 -11.62 -11.60 28.17
C MET A 1 -11.20 -12.09 26.79
N GLU A 2 -11.20 -13.40 26.51
CA GLU A 2 -10.87 -13.93 25.18
C GLU A 2 -11.78 -13.41 24.06
N GLN A 3 -13.09 -13.31 24.28
CA GLN A 3 -14.02 -12.78 23.25
C GLN A 3 -13.76 -11.30 22.89
N ILE A 4 -13.30 -10.48 23.84
CA ILE A 4 -12.96 -9.07 23.58
C ILE A 4 -11.66 -9.00 22.75
N MET A 5 -10.67 -9.84 23.09
CA MET A 5 -9.41 -9.93 22.36
C MET A 5 -9.60 -10.46 20.93
N TYR A 6 -10.46 -11.47 20.74
CA TYR A 6 -10.82 -11.98 19.41
C TYR A 6 -11.59 -10.95 18.59
N GLY A 7 -12.51 -10.20 19.21
CA GLY A 7 -13.25 -9.12 18.54
C GLY A 7 -12.35 -8.00 18.01
N TYR A 8 -11.39 -7.53 18.83
CA TYR A 8 -10.41 -6.53 18.41
C TYR A 8 -9.45 -7.03 17.32
N TYR A 9 -9.03 -8.30 17.39
CA TYR A 9 -8.12 -8.89 16.41
C TYR A 9 -8.80 -9.07 15.04
N TYR A 10 -10.09 -9.45 15.03
CA TYR A 10 -10.87 -9.53 13.79
C TYR A 10 -11.08 -8.15 13.17
N HIS A 11 -11.36 -7.12 13.99
CA HIS A 11 -11.57 -5.76 13.50
C HIS A 11 -10.31 -5.18 12.85
N SER A 12 -9.16 -5.36 13.50
CA SER A 12 -7.87 -4.86 12.98
C SER A 12 -7.42 -5.55 11.68
N ILE A 13 -7.66 -6.86 11.53
CA ILE A 13 -7.35 -7.57 10.28
C ILE A 13 -8.33 -7.18 9.16
N SER A 14 -9.63 -7.03 9.47
CA SER A 14 -10.59 -6.54 8.47
C SER A 14 -10.26 -5.13 8.00
N ASP A 15 -9.79 -4.26 8.89
CA ASP A 15 -9.39 -2.90 8.54
C ASP A 15 -8.16 -2.89 7.60
N LEU A 16 -7.17 -3.75 7.85
CA LEU A 16 -6.02 -3.93 6.96
C LEU A 16 -6.43 -4.53 5.59
N TYR A 17 -7.41 -5.42 5.57
CA TYR A 17 -7.95 -6.00 4.35
C TYR A 17 -8.67 -4.92 3.50
N ILE A 18 -9.51 -4.11 4.13
CA ILE A 18 -10.18 -2.96 3.50
C ILE A 18 -9.14 -1.96 2.98
N LEU A 19 -8.09 -1.66 3.76
CA LEU A 19 -6.99 -0.81 3.33
C LEU A 19 -6.29 -1.37 2.09
N GLY A 20 -6.06 -2.68 2.03
CA GLY A 20 -5.50 -3.37 0.86
C GLY A 20 -6.35 -3.19 -0.39
N ILE A 21 -7.67 -3.35 -0.27
CA ILE A 21 -8.62 -3.10 -1.39
C ILE A 21 -8.58 -1.64 -1.84
N ILE A 22 -8.60 -0.69 -0.89
CA ILE A 22 -8.54 0.74 -1.19
C ILE A 22 -7.23 1.09 -1.94
N LEU A 23 -6.10 0.50 -1.53
CA LEU A 23 -4.81 0.67 -2.20
C LEU A 23 -4.84 0.15 -3.64
N ILE A 24 -5.49 -1.00 -3.88
CA ILE A 24 -5.67 -1.55 -5.23
C ILE A 24 -6.50 -0.58 -6.09
N ILE A 25 -7.65 -0.12 -5.58
CA ILE A 25 -8.53 0.80 -6.32
C ILE A 25 -7.78 2.08 -6.67
N PHE A 26 -7.09 2.69 -5.71
CA PHE A 26 -6.28 3.88 -5.98
C PHE A 26 -5.11 3.58 -6.93
N GLY A 27 -4.47 2.43 -6.81
CA GLY A 27 -3.40 1.99 -7.73
C GLY A 27 -3.88 1.92 -9.17
N VAL A 28 -5.02 1.26 -9.41
CA VAL A 28 -5.67 1.19 -10.73
C VAL A 28 -6.06 2.58 -11.23
N ALA A 29 -6.69 3.40 -10.39
CA ALA A 29 -7.06 4.77 -10.75
C ALA A 29 -5.82 5.60 -11.18
N ASN A 30 -4.72 5.49 -10.43
CA ASN A 30 -3.45 6.13 -10.76
C ASN A 30 -2.88 5.65 -12.11
N LEU A 31 -2.97 4.36 -12.42
CA LEU A 31 -2.55 3.79 -13.71
C LEU A 31 -3.41 4.29 -14.88
N LEU A 32 -4.71 4.46 -14.66
CA LEU A 32 -5.67 5.01 -15.61
C LEU A 32 -5.59 6.54 -15.74
N GLY A 33 -4.61 7.19 -15.12
CA GLY A 33 -4.42 8.63 -15.25
C GLY A 33 -5.24 9.48 -14.28
N HIS A 34 -5.91 8.88 -13.30
CA HIS A 34 -6.61 9.60 -12.24
C HIS A 34 -5.68 9.87 -11.05
N GLY A 35 -5.93 10.95 -10.31
CA GLY A 35 -5.22 11.25 -9.05
C GLY A 35 -4.27 12.44 -9.11
N ARG A 36 -3.92 12.94 -7.92
CA ARG A 36 -3.13 14.16 -7.74
C ARG A 36 -1.69 13.98 -8.22
N THR A 37 -1.22 15.00 -8.91
CA THR A 37 0.15 15.16 -9.38
C THR A 37 0.80 16.26 -8.54
N PRO A 38 1.75 15.95 -7.64
CA PRO A 38 2.42 16.97 -6.82
C PRO A 38 3.20 17.98 -7.65
N GLY A 39 2.78 19.24 -7.58
CA GLY A 39 3.59 20.41 -7.96
C GLY A 39 3.68 20.74 -9.45
N THR A 40 4.57 21.68 -9.77
CA THR A 40 4.94 22.13 -11.11
C THR A 40 6.04 21.21 -11.66
N TYR A 41 5.71 20.37 -12.63
CA TYR A 41 6.66 19.45 -13.26
C TYR A 41 7.33 20.10 -14.47
N LYS A 42 8.60 19.75 -14.74
CA LYS A 42 9.34 20.20 -15.93
C LYS A 42 8.65 19.86 -17.25
N SER A 43 7.91 18.74 -17.32
CA SER A 43 7.18 18.32 -18.52
C SER A 43 6.10 17.28 -18.21
N TYR A 44 5.03 17.29 -19.00
CA TYR A 44 3.88 16.37 -18.93
C TYR A 44 4.30 14.88 -18.92
N TYR A 45 5.37 14.52 -19.64
CA TYR A 45 5.86 13.15 -19.69
C TYR A 45 6.37 12.64 -18.33
N TYR A 46 6.99 13.51 -17.52
CA TYR A 46 7.43 13.15 -16.17
C TYR A 46 6.26 12.93 -15.21
N VAL A 47 5.18 13.70 -15.39
CA VAL A 47 3.93 13.55 -14.64
C VAL A 47 3.32 12.17 -14.86
N LEU A 48 3.21 11.76 -16.13
CA LEU A 48 2.68 10.45 -16.53
C LEU A 48 3.53 9.31 -15.97
N ARG A 49 4.86 9.40 -16.07
CA ARG A 49 5.78 8.39 -15.54
C ARG A 49 5.68 8.28 -14.02
N TYR A 50 5.63 9.40 -13.30
CA TYR A 50 5.44 9.42 -11.85
C TYR A 50 4.15 8.75 -11.44
N ARG A 51 3.04 9.16 -12.07
CA ARG A 51 1.70 8.69 -11.73
C ARG A 51 1.58 7.19 -11.96
N ARG A 52 2.12 6.67 -13.09
CA ARG A 52 2.16 5.23 -13.35
C ARG A 52 2.98 4.49 -12.30
N ARG A 53 4.19 4.95 -11.96
CA ARG A 53 5.02 4.31 -10.92
C ARG A 53 4.35 4.34 -9.55
N ASN A 54 3.74 5.46 -9.16
CA ASN A 54 3.02 5.56 -7.90
C ASN A 54 1.77 4.64 -7.87
N GLY A 55 1.07 4.54 -9.00
CA GLY A 55 -0.03 3.60 -9.17
C GLY A 55 0.42 2.14 -9.03
N LEU A 56 1.55 1.76 -9.64
CA LEU A 56 2.14 0.43 -9.48
C LEU A 56 2.53 0.14 -8.03
N ILE A 57 3.18 1.09 -7.34
CA ILE A 57 3.56 0.93 -5.93
C ILE A 57 2.33 0.64 -5.07
N ARG A 58 1.25 1.41 -5.26
CA ARG A 58 -0.03 1.24 -4.54
C ARG A 58 -0.73 -0.07 -4.88
N LEU A 59 -0.71 -0.47 -6.14
CA LEU A 59 -1.32 -1.71 -6.59
C LEU A 59 -0.61 -2.93 -5.97
N ILE A 60 0.71 -2.97 -6.07
CA ILE A 60 1.54 -4.06 -5.54
C ILE A 60 1.42 -4.10 -4.01
N SER A 61 1.45 -2.95 -3.33
CA SER A 61 1.31 -2.91 -1.88
C SER A 61 -0.05 -3.39 -1.41
N GLY A 62 -1.14 -3.03 -2.10
CA GLY A 62 -2.48 -3.51 -1.78
C GLY A 62 -2.62 -5.03 -1.94
N ILE A 63 -2.08 -5.59 -3.03
CA ILE A 63 -2.07 -7.05 -3.25
C ILE A 63 -1.27 -7.77 -2.16
N LEU A 64 -0.06 -7.29 -1.86
CA LEU A 64 0.78 -7.87 -0.81
C LEU A 64 0.12 -7.80 0.57
N LEU A 65 -0.56 -6.69 0.87
CA LEU A 65 -1.26 -6.52 2.15
C LEU A 65 -2.41 -7.52 2.29
N ILE A 66 -3.18 -7.77 1.23
CA ILE A 66 -4.25 -8.78 1.22
C ILE A 66 -3.68 -10.18 1.50
N ILE A 67 -2.55 -10.54 0.86
CA ILE A 67 -1.89 -11.83 1.07
C ILE A 67 -1.42 -11.96 2.53
N ILE A 68 -0.77 -10.93 3.07
CA ILE A 68 -0.31 -10.90 4.47
C ILE A 68 -1.49 -11.04 5.44
N CYS A 69 -2.62 -10.38 5.15
CA CYS A 69 -3.84 -10.51 5.94
C CYS A 69 -4.42 -11.93 5.87
N ALA A 70 -4.42 -12.57 4.70
CA ALA A 70 -4.89 -13.95 4.53
C ALA A 70 -4.00 -14.95 5.31
N LEU A 71 -2.68 -14.73 5.29
CA LEU A 71 -1.71 -15.57 5.98
C LEU A 71 -1.65 -15.32 7.50
N SER A 72 -2.23 -14.22 7.99
CA SER A 72 -2.18 -13.82 9.40
C SER A 72 -2.73 -14.87 10.39
N LYS A 73 -3.65 -15.73 9.94
CA LYS A 73 -4.20 -16.83 10.76
C LYS A 73 -3.25 -18.03 10.88
N SER A 74 -2.34 -18.20 9.91
CA SER A 74 -1.40 -19.33 9.84
C SER A 74 -0.01 -18.98 10.37
N ILE A 75 0.29 -17.70 10.56
CA ILE A 75 1.62 -17.19 10.89
C ILE A 75 1.62 -16.58 12.30
N GLY A 76 2.72 -16.74 13.04
CA GLY A 76 2.88 -16.15 14.36
C GLY A 76 2.80 -14.62 14.35
N LYS A 77 2.31 -14.04 15.44
CA LYS A 77 2.08 -12.58 15.58
C LYS A 77 3.34 -11.75 15.29
N THR A 78 4.51 -12.21 15.71
CA THR A 78 5.80 -11.54 15.49
C THR A 78 6.19 -11.50 14.01
N THR A 79 5.98 -12.59 13.28
CA THR A 79 6.28 -12.65 11.85
C THR A 79 5.32 -11.77 11.05
N PHE A 80 4.03 -11.76 11.42
CA PHE A 80 3.04 -10.86 10.81
C PHE A 80 3.41 -9.38 10.99
N THR A 81 3.78 -8.95 12.20
CA THR A 81 4.19 -7.56 12.45
C THR A 81 5.47 -7.19 11.72
N VAL A 82 6.46 -8.08 11.64
CA VAL A 82 7.68 -7.86 10.85
C VAL A 82 7.36 -7.69 9.37
N MET A 83 6.51 -8.54 8.79
CA MET A 83 6.09 -8.43 7.39
C MET A 83 5.38 -7.10 7.10
N LEU A 84 4.49 -6.67 8.00
CA LEU A 84 3.77 -5.40 7.86
C LEU A 84 4.73 -4.19 7.95
N LEU A 85 5.71 -4.25 8.85
CA LEU A 85 6.71 -3.20 9.02
C LEU A 85 7.64 -3.09 7.79
N LEU A 86 8.09 -4.23 7.26
CA LEU A 86 8.90 -4.27 6.04
C LEU A 86 8.13 -3.74 4.82
N LEU A 87 6.86 -4.13 4.67
CA LEU A 87 6.01 -3.63 3.60
C LEU A 87 5.85 -2.10 3.69
N THR A 88 5.60 -1.58 4.89
CA THR A 88 5.45 -0.14 5.13
C THR A 88 6.74 0.62 4.79
N ALA A 89 7.89 0.13 5.26
CA ALA A 89 9.18 0.72 4.96
C ALA A 89 9.48 0.72 3.45
N ALA A 90 9.20 -0.39 2.76
CA ALA A 90 9.39 -0.49 1.31
C ALA A 90 8.52 0.53 0.55
N ILE A 91 7.24 0.68 0.91
CA ILE A 91 6.35 1.68 0.29
C ILE A 91 6.91 3.09 0.46
N ILE A 92 7.38 3.44 1.66
CA ILE A 92 7.95 4.77 1.93
C ILE A 92 9.20 5.00 1.06
N VAL A 93 10.13 4.04 1.06
CA VAL A 93 11.38 4.13 0.28
C VAL A 93 11.08 4.26 -1.22
N PHE A 94 10.22 3.40 -1.78
CA PHE A 94 9.84 3.49 -3.19
C PHE A 94 9.14 4.79 -3.54
N THR A 95 8.30 5.32 -2.64
CA THR A 95 7.64 6.61 -2.85
C THR A 95 8.65 7.75 -2.89
N ILE A 96 9.61 7.78 -1.96
CA ILE A 96 10.68 8.79 -1.93
C ILE A 96 11.57 8.69 -3.17
N ILE A 97 11.97 7.47 -3.58
CA ILE A 97 12.76 7.25 -4.81
C ILE A 97 12.00 7.76 -6.03
N ASN A 98 10.70 7.47 -6.11
CA ASN A 98 9.85 7.91 -7.21
C ASN A 98 9.73 9.43 -7.25
N GLU A 99 9.63 10.10 -6.10
CA GLU A 99 9.61 11.57 -6.01
C GLU A 99 10.96 12.20 -6.36
N LYS A 100 12.08 11.64 -5.88
CA LYS A 100 13.44 12.08 -6.25
C LYS A 100 13.74 11.90 -7.73
N SER A 101 13.20 10.87 -8.38
CA SER A 101 13.39 10.64 -9.82
C SER A 101 12.80 11.74 -10.72
N ILE A 102 12.11 12.74 -10.16
CA ILE A 102 11.39 13.79 -10.89
C ILE A 102 11.96 15.19 -10.69
N LYS A 103 12.57 15.44 -9.53
CA LYS A 103 13.32 16.68 -9.27
C LYS A 103 14.65 16.63 -10.04
#